data_AF-F4D213-F1
#
_entry.id   AF-F4D213-F1
#
_cell.length_a   1.000
_cell.length_b   1.000
_cell.length_c   1.000
_cell.angle_alpha   90.00
_cell.angle_beta   90.00
_cell.angle_gamma   90.00
#
_symmetry.space_group_name_H-M   'P 1'
#
loop_
_entity.id
_entity.type
_entity.pdbx_description
1 polymer ?
#
loop_
_entity_poly.entity_id
_entity_poly.type
_entity_poly.pdbx_seq_one_letter_code
_entity_poly.pdbx_strand_id
1 'polypeptide(L)' 'MTDVPGTAITPDTVRAAAALAGLPLPEARVAEVTALLAAWVPAANALSTRMQSDDVCDLMPAVVFTQGPADHDEDGGTGA' A
#
# COMPACT_ATOMS: atom_id res chain seq x y z
N MET A 1 10.03 -17.20 -16.42
CA MET A 1 9.38 -16.73 -15.19
C MET A 1 10.50 -16.48 -14.20
N THR A 2 10.99 -15.25 -14.15
CA THR A 2 12.13 -14.86 -13.33
C THR A 2 11.72 -14.96 -11.86
N ASP A 3 12.23 -15.98 -11.19
CA ASP A 3 12.24 -16.09 -9.74
C ASP A 3 12.93 -14.82 -9.21
N VAL A 4 12.13 -13.86 -8.72
CA VAL A 4 12.70 -12.71 -8.02
C VAL A 4 13.23 -13.30 -6.72
N PRO A 5 14.55 -13.30 -6.48
CA PRO A 5 15.13 -13.94 -5.31
C PRO A 5 14.39 -13.40 -4.09
N GLY A 6 13.72 -14.32 -3.38
CA GLY A 6 12.90 -14.01 -2.21
C GLY A 6 13.69 -13.06 -1.34
N THR A 7 13.23 -11.80 -1.27
CA THR A 7 13.98 -10.71 -0.68
C THR A 7 14.00 -10.96 0.81
N ALA A 8 15.04 -11.64 1.27
CA ALA A 8 15.24 -11.92 2.68
C ALA A 8 15.16 -10.58 3.43
N ILE A 9 14.29 -10.53 4.44
CA ILE A 9 14.18 -9.34 5.29
C ILE A 9 15.40 -9.32 6.19
N THR A 10 16.35 -8.44 5.87
CA THR A 10 17.60 -8.25 6.61
C THR A 10 17.61 -6.91 7.35
N PRO A 11 18.41 -6.76 8.42
CA PRO A 11 18.61 -5.48 9.09
C PRO A 11 18.91 -4.32 8.13
N ASP A 12 19.74 -4.55 7.12
CA ASP A 12 20.12 -3.52 6.14
C ASP A 12 18.93 -3.08 5.30
N THR A 13 18.11 -4.02 4.82
CA THR A 13 16.88 -3.70 4.08
C THR A 13 15.87 -2.95 4.93
N VAL A 14 15.76 -3.28 6.22
CA VAL A 14 14.87 -2.59 7.17
C VAL A 14 15.35 -1.15 7.43
N ARG A 15 16.66 -0.92 7.61
CA ARG A 15 17.21 0.43 7.75
C ARG A 15 17.00 1.26 6.48
N ALA A 16 17.21 0.68 5.31
CA ALA A 16 16.97 1.35 4.04
C ALA A 16 15.48 1.73 3.87
N ALA A 17 14.57 0.80 4.18
CA ALA A 17 13.12 1.06 4.14
C ALA A 17 12.69 2.15 5.14
N ALA A 18 13.22 2.11 6.36
CA ALA A 18 12.99 3.13 7.38
C ALA A 18 13.43 4.52 6.92
N ALA A 19 14.60 4.63 6.28
CA ALA A 19 15.09 5.88 5.71
C ALA A 19 14.20 6.39 4.57
N LEU A 20 13.77 5.50 3.66
CA LEU A 20 12.86 5.85 2.56
C LEU A 20 11.50 6.33 3.06
N ALA A 21 11.00 5.77 4.16
CA ALA A 21 9.75 6.17 4.78
C ALA A 21 9.87 7.48 5.59
N GLY A 22 11.07 8.05 5.75
CA GLY A 22 11.30 9.19 6.63
C GLY A 22 11.08 8.88 8.11
N LEU A 23 11.20 7.59 8.49
CA LEU A 23 11.00 7.08 9.84
C LEU A 23 12.32 6.51 10.38
N PRO A 24 13.28 7.36 10.80
CA PRO A 24 14.58 6.88 11.25
C PRO A 24 14.44 5.90 12.42
N LEU A 25 14.96 4.69 12.24
CA LEU A 25 14.84 3.59 13.19
C LEU A 25 16.08 3.54 14.09
N PRO A 26 15.94 3.62 15.43
CA PRO A 26 17.07 3.43 16.34
C PRO A 26 17.67 2.04 16.19
N GLU A 27 19.01 1.91 16.24
CA GLU A 27 19.69 0.62 16.02
C GLU A 27 19.18 -0.48 16.97
N ALA A 28 18.87 -0.13 18.22
CA ALA A 28 18.31 -1.04 19.22
C ALA A 28 16.98 -1.69 18.81
N ARG A 29 16.25 -1.09 17.86
CA ARG A 29 14.95 -1.58 17.36
C ARG A 29 15.05 -2.36 16.06
N VAL A 30 16.20 -2.32 15.37
CA VAL A 30 16.34 -2.92 14.03
C VAL A 30 16.04 -4.42 14.05
N ALA A 31 16.54 -5.15 15.04
CA ALA A 31 16.31 -6.59 15.15
C ALA A 31 14.83 -6.95 15.35
N GLU A 32 14.13 -6.23 16.22
CA GLU A 32 12.70 -6.46 16.49
C GLU A 32 11.84 -6.17 15.27
N VAL A 33 12.09 -5.06 14.58
CA VAL A 33 11.38 -4.69 13.35
C VAL A 33 11.70 -5.66 12.21
N THR A 34 12.94 -6.14 12.12
CA THR A 34 13.33 -7.17 11.14
C THR A 34 12.53 -8.45 11.36
N ALA A 35 12.45 -8.93 12.60
CA ALA A 35 11.67 -10.13 12.93
C ALA A 35 10.18 -9.95 12.63
N LEU A 36 9.61 -8.78 12.98
CA LEU A 36 8.22 -8.46 12.70
C LEU A 36 7.93 -8.48 11.19
N LEU A 37 8.75 -7.79 10.39
CA LEU A 37 8.57 -7.72 8.94
C LEU A 37 8.82 -9.08 8.28
N ALA A 38 9.79 -9.86 8.76
CA ALA A 38 10.02 -11.22 8.28
C ALA A 38 8.80 -12.14 8.49
N ALA A 39 8.05 -11.95 9.58
CA ALA A 39 6.83 -12.69 9.82
C ALA A 39 5.64 -12.19 8.99
N TRP A 40 5.55 -10.87 8.75
CA TRP A 40 4.38 -10.25 8.11
C TRP A 40 4.43 -10.24 6.58
N VAL A 41 5.60 -9.95 5.99
CA VAL A 41 5.76 -9.76 4.54
C VAL A 41 5.30 -10.97 3.71
N PRO A 42 5.56 -12.24 4.08
CA PRO A 42 5.07 -13.38 3.31
C PRO A 42 3.54 -13.41 3.18
N ALA A 43 2.82 -13.10 4.26
CA ALA A 43 1.36 -13.05 4.26
C ALA A 43 0.84 -11.87 3.42
N ALA A 44 1.49 -10.71 3.52
CA ALA A 44 1.17 -9.53 2.70
C ALA A 44 1.36 -9.82 1.20
N ASN A 45 2.45 -10.50 0.83
CA ASN A 45 2.73 -10.88 -0.55
C ASN A 45 1.70 -11.89 -1.07
N ALA A 46 1.34 -12.91 -0.29
CA ALA A 46 0.30 -13.86 -0.68
C ALA A 46 -1.06 -13.17 -0.90
N LEU A 47 -1.42 -12.20 -0.06
CA LEU A 47 -2.61 -11.38 -0.25
C LEU A 47 -2.52 -10.54 -1.53
N SER A 48 -1.38 -9.88 -1.78
CA SER A 48 -1.16 -9.09 -2.99
C SER A 48 -1.31 -9.93 -4.27
N THR A 49 -0.72 -11.12 -4.29
CA THR A 49 -0.89 -12.07 -5.40
C THR A 49 -2.36 -12.45 -5.60
N ARG A 50 -3.09 -12.73 -4.51
CA ARG A 50 -4.53 -12.99 -4.59
C ARG A 50 -5.31 -11.78 -5.11
N MET A 51 -4.96 -10.57 -4.69
CA MET A 51 -5.61 -9.33 -5.14
C MET A 51 -5.41 -9.03 -6.63
N GLN A 52 -4.47 -9.71 -7.29
CA GLN A 52 -4.21 -9.58 -8.72
C GLN A 52 -4.96 -10.62 -9.57
N SER A 53 -5.71 -11.55 -8.96
CA SER A 53 -6.44 -12.58 -9.71
C SER A 53 -7.75 -12.06 -10.26
N ASP A 54 -8.20 -12.63 -11.38
CA ASP A 54 -9.49 -12.29 -11.99
C ASP A 54 -10.68 -12.50 -11.02
N ASP A 55 -10.59 -13.49 -10.13
CA ASP A 55 -11.61 -13.83 -9.12
C ASP A 55 -11.98 -12.68 -8.16
N VAL A 56 -11.13 -11.66 -8.05
CA VAL A 56 -11.32 -10.51 -7.16
C VAL A 56 -11.39 -9.19 -7.90
N CYS A 57 -11.36 -9.21 -9.23
CA CYS A 57 -11.35 -8.02 -10.08
C CYS A 57 -12.68 -7.24 -9.99
N ASP A 58 -13.80 -7.96 -9.86
CA ASP A 58 -15.13 -7.37 -9.70
C ASP A 58 -15.49 -7.02 -8.24
N LEU A 59 -14.58 -7.26 -7.28
CA LEU A 59 -14.80 -6.89 -5.88
C LEU A 59 -14.57 -5.39 -5.69
N MET A 60 -15.61 -4.71 -5.21
CA MET A 60 -15.48 -3.33 -4.75
C MET A 60 -14.83 -3.26 -3.37
N PRO A 61 -13.91 -2.30 -3.14
CA PRO A 61 -13.42 -2.01 -1.79
C PRO A 61 -14.58 -1.70 -0.86
N ALA A 62 -14.49 -2.16 0.39
CA ALA A 62 -15.52 -1.90 1.41
C ALA A 62 -15.74 -0.39 1.68
N VAL A 63 -14.74 0.43 1.34
CA VAL A 63 -14.80 1.89 1.40
C VAL A 63 -14.45 2.44 0.02
N VAL A 64 -15.39 3.17 -0.58
CA VAL A 64 -15.20 3.87 -1.85
C VAL A 64 -15.23 5.37 -1.56
N PHE A 65 -14.20 6.09 -1.97
CA PHE A 65 -14.20 7.55 -1.91
C PHE A 65 -14.97 8.09 -3.12
N THR A 66 -16.12 8.71 -2.87
CA THR A 66 -16.87 9.42 -3.90
C THR A 66 -16.53 10.90 -3.84
N GLN A 67 -16.41 11.54 -5.01
CA GLN A 67 -16.43 13.00 -5.06
C GLN A 67 -17.87 13.45 -4.76
N GLY A 68 -18.03 14.42 -3.87
CA GLY A 68 -19.34 15.01 -3.57
C GLY A 68 -19.99 15.61 -4.83
N PRO A 69 -21.31 15.88 -4.80
CA PRO A 69 -21.98 16.51 -5.94
C PRO A 69 -21.24 17.79 -6.33
N ALA A 70 -20.96 17.94 -7.62
CA ALA A 70 -20.45 19.20 -8.14
C ALA A 70 -21.58 20.23 -7.98
N ASP A 71 -21.42 21.15 -7.03
CA ASP A 71 -22.28 22.33 -6.95
C ASP A 71 -21.99 23.19 -8.18
N HIS A 72 -22.66 22.90 -9.29
CA HIS A 72 -22.77 23.80 -10.44
C HIS A 72 -24.05 24.61 -10.27
N ASP A 73 -23.96 25.66 -9.44
CA ASP A 73 -24.84 26.82 -9.56
C ASP A 73 -24.43 27.58 -10.84
N GLU A 74 -25.02 27.24 -11.98
CA GLU A 74 -25.09 28.13 -13.14
C GLU A 74 -26.53 28.62 -13.31
N ASP A 75 -26.89 29.62 -12.50
CA ASP A 75 -28.04 30.49 -12.72
C ASP A 75 -27.74 31.40 -13.92
N GLY A 76 -27.82 30.83 -15.13
CA GLY A 76 -27.63 31.53 -16.40
C GLY A 76 -28.95 32.08 -16.94
N GLY A 77 -29.39 33.22 -16.40
CA GLY A 77 -30.57 33.95 -16.90
C GLY A 77 -30.48 34.24 -18.40
N THR A 78 -31.46 33.75 -19.16
CA THR A 78 -31.63 34.09 -20.59
C THR A 78 -32.43 35.39 -20.69
N GLY A 79 -31.74 36.53 -20.78
CA GLY A 79 -32.33 37.79 -21.17
C GLY A 79 -32.35 37.91 -22.70
N ALA A 80 -33.56 37.91 -23.29
CA ALA A 80 -33.83 38.33 -24.65
C ALA A 80 -35.01 39.32 -24.63
#